data_AF-A0A7K2YVF2-F1
#
_entry.id   AF-A0A7K2YVF2-F1
#
_cell.length_a   1.000
_cell.length_b   1.000
_cell.length_c   1.000
_cell.angle_alpha   90.00
_cell.angle_beta   90.00
_cell.angle_gamma   90.00
#
_symmetry.space_group_name_H-M   'P 1'
#
loop_
_entity.id
_entity.type
_entity.pdbx_description
1 polymer ?
#
loop_
_entity_poly.entity_id
_entity_poly.type
_entity_poly.pdbx_seq_one_letter_code
_entity_poly.pdbx_strand_id
1 'polypeptide(L)'
;MSMRQGAGPSSGNVRLKALRHAHGWVSQQQLADAFEKKALECGLRLGVSVRQVRRWESAEPPWPTPDYQQVLQALFERPLVDLGFTPPWQAELAVYGDDFTDPPLAPEKPPAYPTIPPPARDIGRAAER
;
A
#
# COMPACT_ATOMS: atom_id res chain seq x y z
N MET A 1 -10.56 33.78 -21.52
CA MET A 1 -9.80 32.74 -22.24
C MET A 1 -9.01 31.94 -21.22
N SER A 2 -9.64 30.94 -20.59
CA SER A 2 -8.99 30.11 -19.58
C SER A 2 -8.16 29.03 -20.27
N MET A 3 -6.84 29.20 -20.22
CA MET A 3 -5.91 28.20 -20.73
C MET A 3 -5.97 26.97 -19.84
N ARG A 4 -6.47 25.88 -20.43
CA ARG A 4 -6.36 24.50 -19.96
C ARG A 4 -4.89 24.18 -19.73
N GLN A 5 -4.44 24.16 -18.48
CA GLN A 5 -3.10 23.68 -18.14
C GLN A 5 -3.03 22.20 -18.51
N GLY A 6 -2.27 21.89 -19.56
CA GLY A 6 -1.87 20.54 -19.89
C GLY A 6 -0.99 19.98 -18.79
N ALA A 7 -1.20 18.71 -18.45
CA ALA A 7 -0.33 17.94 -17.58
C ALA A 7 1.12 17.99 -18.12
N GLY A 8 1.97 18.81 -17.51
CA GLY A 8 3.42 18.76 -17.71
C GLY A 8 3.97 17.40 -17.26
N PRO A 9 5.20 17.03 -17.65
CA PRO A 9 5.75 15.70 -17.39
C PRO A 9 5.62 15.42 -15.89
N SER A 10 4.81 14.42 -15.58
CA SER A 10 4.49 13.99 -14.23
C SER A 10 5.79 13.88 -13.46
N SER A 11 6.09 14.86 -12.62
CA SER A 11 7.30 14.85 -11.81
C SER A 11 7.20 13.55 -11.00
N GLY A 12 8.16 12.63 -11.21
CA GLY A 12 8.11 11.29 -10.61
C GLY A 12 7.96 11.34 -9.09
N ASN A 13 7.95 10.21 -8.39
CA ASN A 13 7.97 10.21 -6.93
C ASN A 13 9.25 10.89 -6.39
N VAL A 14 9.18 12.21 -6.23
CA VAL A 14 10.29 13.09 -5.84
C VAL A 14 10.63 12.89 -4.37
N ARG A 15 9.67 12.45 -3.55
CA ARG A 15 9.88 12.16 -2.13
C ARG A 15 10.81 10.96 -1.98
N LEU A 16 10.53 9.86 -2.69
CA LEU A 16 11.41 8.68 -2.67
C LEU A 16 12.80 9.01 -3.22
N LYS A 17 12.90 9.78 -4.32
CA LYS A 17 14.19 10.23 -4.85
C LYS A 17 14.97 11.08 -3.84
N ALA A 18 14.31 12.06 -3.21
CA ALA A 18 14.95 12.92 -2.23
C ALA A 18 15.45 12.13 -1.02
N LEU A 19 14.67 11.17 -0.53
CA LEU A 19 15.07 10.27 0.54
C LEU A 19 16.28 9.41 0.14
N ARG A 20 16.27 8.83 -1.07
CA ARG A 20 17.42 8.09 -1.60
C ARG A 20 18.69 8.95 -1.57
N HIS A 21 18.60 10.21 -2.03
CA HIS A 21 19.72 11.15 -1.97
C HIS A 21 20.12 11.52 -0.54
N ALA A 22 19.17 11.68 0.39
CA ALA A 22 19.43 11.97 1.80
C ALA A 22 20.16 10.83 2.53
N HIS A 23 19.91 9.57 2.12
CA HIS A 23 20.67 8.40 2.59
C HIS A 23 22.06 8.26 1.93
N GLY A 24 22.44 9.19 1.03
CA GLY A 24 23.71 9.16 0.32
C GLY A 24 23.74 8.19 -0.86
N TRP A 25 22.62 7.60 -1.24
CA TRP A 25 22.54 6.68 -2.36
C TRP A 25 22.45 7.46 -3.67
N VAL A 26 23.52 7.42 -4.47
CA VAL A 26 23.60 8.15 -5.73
C VAL A 26 22.93 7.41 -6.90
N SER A 27 22.74 6.09 -6.77
CA SER A 27 22.14 5.25 -7.81
C SER A 27 20.94 4.45 -7.32
N GLN A 28 20.08 4.05 -8.26
CA GLN A 28 18.94 3.16 -7.99
C GLN A 28 19.39 1.74 -7.62
N GLN A 29 20.57 1.31 -8.10
CA GLN A 29 21.17 0.05 -7.68
C GLN A 29 21.52 0.08 -6.19
N GLN A 30 22.08 1.18 -5.68
CA GLN A 30 22.37 1.30 -4.25
C GLN A 30 21.11 1.23 -3.38
N LEU A 31 19.99 1.78 -3.85
CA LEU A 31 18.71 1.59 -3.16
C LEU A 31 18.27 0.12 -3.20
N ALA A 32 18.43 -0.56 -4.33
CA ALA A 32 18.10 -1.98 -4.45
C ALA A 32 18.95 -2.86 -3.52
N ASP A 33 20.26 -2.62 -3.47
CA ASP A 33 21.19 -3.33 -2.60
C ASP A 33 20.87 -3.07 -1.11
N ALA A 34 20.57 -1.81 -0.75
CA ALA A 34 20.18 -1.45 0.61
C ALA A 34 18.83 -2.07 1.02
N PHE A 35 17.88 -2.14 0.08
CA PHE A 35 16.61 -2.82 0.28
C PHE A 35 16.83 -4.31 0.53
N GLU A 36 17.64 -4.98 -0.29
CA GLU A 36 17.97 -6.40 -0.12
C GLU A 36 18.61 -6.70 1.23
N LYS A 37 19.57 -5.87 1.63
CA LYS A 37 20.20 -5.98 2.95
C LYS A 37 19.17 -5.82 4.07
N LYS A 38 18.28 -4.82 3.98
CA LYS A 38 17.23 -4.60 4.99
C LYS A 38 16.21 -5.73 5.01
N ALA A 39 15.86 -6.30 3.86
CA ALA A 39 14.97 -7.46 3.79
C ALA A 39 15.53 -8.62 4.60
N LEU A 40 16.83 -8.93 4.43
CA LEU A 40 17.51 -9.97 5.19
C LEU A 40 17.50 -9.69 6.70
N GLU A 41 17.72 -8.42 7.10
CA GLU A 41 17.63 -8.00 8.51
C GLU A 41 16.23 -8.18 9.10
N CYS A 42 15.18 -7.99 8.28
CA CYS A 42 13.80 -8.26 8.66
C CYS A 42 13.42 -9.76 8.62
N GLY A 43 14.36 -10.65 8.27
CA GLY A 43 14.12 -12.09 8.13
C GLY A 43 13.44 -12.49 6.82
N LEU A 44 13.39 -11.58 5.83
CA LEU A 44 12.75 -11.79 4.54
C LEU A 44 13.81 -12.03 3.46
N ARG A 45 13.57 -13.02 2.59
CA ARG A 45 14.41 -13.28 1.41
C ARG A 45 13.83 -12.58 0.18
N LEU A 46 13.88 -11.26 0.18
CA LEU A 46 13.31 -10.42 -0.88
C LEU A 46 14.39 -9.59 -1.56
N GLY A 47 14.32 -9.57 -2.90
CA GLY A 47 15.14 -8.73 -3.75
C GLY A 47 14.32 -7.76 -4.56
N VAL A 48 14.94 -6.67 -5.00
CA VAL A 48 14.28 -5.68 -5.85
C VAL A 48 15.16 -5.31 -7.02
N SER A 49 14.61 -5.38 -8.23
CA SER A 49 15.35 -4.96 -9.43
C SER A 49 15.39 -3.43 -9.56
N VAL A 50 16.44 -2.90 -10.19
CA VAL A 50 16.53 -1.47 -10.55
C VAL A 50 15.31 -1.00 -11.35
N ARG A 51 14.72 -1.86 -12.19
CA ARG A 51 13.49 -1.55 -12.93
C ARG A 51 12.31 -1.29 -12.00
N GLN A 52 12.20 -2.06 -10.92
CA GLN A 52 11.15 -1.89 -9.93
C GLN A 52 11.37 -0.61 -9.12
N VAL A 53 12.62 -0.31 -8.74
CA VAL A 53 12.98 0.97 -8.11
C VAL A 53 12.62 2.15 -9.02
N ARG A 54 12.94 2.07 -10.32
CA ARG A 54 12.53 3.08 -11.32
C ARG A 54 11.02 3.25 -11.35
N ARG A 55 10.27 2.15 -11.28
CA ARG A 55 8.81 2.18 -11.28
C ARG A 55 8.24 2.83 -10.03
N TRP A 56 8.87 2.64 -8.87
CA TRP A 56 8.52 3.33 -7.62
C TRP A 56 8.90 4.82 -7.61
N GLU A 57 9.94 5.19 -8.37
CA GLU A 57 10.37 6.57 -8.57
C GLU A 57 9.65 7.29 -9.73
N SER A 58 8.77 6.59 -10.46
CA SER A 58 7.89 7.17 -11.49
C SER A 58 6.75 7.96 -10.84
N ALA A 59 5.98 8.70 -11.65
CA ALA A 59 4.94 9.59 -11.13
C ALA A 59 3.70 8.87 -10.60
N GLU A 60 3.40 7.71 -11.18
CA GLU A 60 2.31 6.84 -10.76
C GLU A 60 2.91 5.51 -10.28
N PRO A 61 3.57 5.51 -9.10
CA PRO A 61 4.16 4.28 -8.59
C PRO A 61 3.04 3.32 -8.17
N PRO A 62 3.13 2.02 -8.52
CA PRO A 62 2.17 1.04 -8.04
C PRO A 62 2.31 0.89 -6.52
N TRP A 63 1.19 0.63 -5.84
CA TRP A 63 1.22 0.28 -4.42
C TRP A 63 2.02 -1.03 -4.23
N PRO A 64 3.12 -1.01 -3.45
CA PRO A 64 3.97 -2.20 -3.27
C PRO A 64 3.22 -3.33 -2.56
N THR A 65 3.65 -4.59 -2.73
CA THR A 65 3.05 -5.71 -1.95
C THR A 65 3.46 -5.61 -0.47
N PRO A 66 2.68 -6.17 0.47
CA PRO A 66 2.88 -6.00 1.90
C PRO A 66 4.31 -6.23 2.38
N ASP A 67 5.00 -7.26 1.87
CA ASP A 67 6.37 -7.55 2.29
C ASP A 67 7.36 -6.48 1.83
N TYR A 68 7.21 -5.93 0.61
CA TYR A 68 8.00 -4.78 0.17
C TYR A 68 7.69 -3.53 0.99
N GLN A 69 6.41 -3.35 1.39
CA GLN A 69 6.03 -2.22 2.24
C GLN A 69 6.73 -2.30 3.61
N GLN A 70 6.81 -3.49 4.21
CA GLN A 70 7.48 -3.67 5.50
C GLN A 70 8.96 -3.30 5.41
N VAL A 71 9.65 -3.80 4.38
CA VAL A 71 11.07 -3.51 4.19
C VAL A 71 11.31 -2.03 3.87
N LEU A 72 10.48 -1.41 3.02
CA LEU A 72 10.58 0.03 2.72
C LEU A 72 10.37 0.89 3.98
N GLN A 73 9.38 0.56 4.80
CA GLN A 73 9.13 1.26 6.06
C GLN A 73 10.27 1.08 7.05
N ALA A 74 10.83 -0.14 7.15
CA ALA A 74 11.98 -0.42 8.00
C ALA A 74 13.28 0.20 7.49
N LEU A 75 13.41 0.42 6.17
CA LEU A 75 14.59 1.03 5.55
C LEU A 75 14.62 2.55 5.77
N PHE A 76 13.48 3.22 5.62
CA PHE A 76 13.36 4.68 5.72
C PHE A 76 12.81 5.16 7.07
N GLU A 77 12.41 4.23 7.95
CA GLU A 77 11.78 4.48 9.26
C GLU A 77 10.58 5.44 9.16
N ARG A 78 9.85 5.35 8.04
CA ARG A 78 8.75 6.24 7.68
C ARG A 78 7.63 5.46 7.00
N PRO A 79 6.36 5.89 7.16
CA PRO A 79 5.24 5.24 6.50
C PRO A 79 5.30 5.41 4.97
N LEU A 80 4.71 4.48 4.22
CA LEU A 80 4.77 4.48 2.75
C LEU A 80 4.23 5.75 2.09
N VAL A 81 3.21 6.37 2.70
CA VAL A 81 2.62 7.62 2.23
C VAL A 81 3.61 8.78 2.27
N ASP A 82 4.54 8.78 3.23
CA ASP A 82 5.60 9.78 3.33
C ASP A 82 6.72 9.56 2.31
N LEU A 83 6.89 8.32 1.88
CA LEU A 83 7.75 7.97 0.75
C LEU A 83 7.14 8.36 -0.60
N GLY A 84 5.90 8.84 -0.63
CA GLY A 84 5.21 9.28 -1.85
C GLY A 84 4.45 8.17 -2.60
N PHE A 85 4.18 7.03 -1.95
CA PHE A 85 3.23 6.06 -2.49
C PHE A 85 1.79 6.44 -2.15
N THR A 86 0.89 6.28 -3.12
CA THR A 86 -0.54 6.49 -2.92
C THR A 86 -1.25 5.15 -2.74
N PRO A 87 -1.90 4.90 -1.60
CA PRO A 87 -2.64 3.66 -1.39
C PRO A 87 -3.89 3.60 -2.28
N PRO A 88 -4.30 2.40 -2.72
CA PRO A 88 -5.42 2.24 -3.64
C PRO A 88 -6.76 2.71 -3.03
N TRP A 89 -6.94 2.61 -1.72
CA TRP A 89 -8.15 3.11 -1.05
C TRP A 89 -8.21 4.65 -0.95
N GLN A 90 -7.08 5.37 -1.07
CA GLN A 90 -7.13 6.83 -1.16
C GLN A 90 -7.60 7.30 -2.53
N ALA A 91 -7.32 6.55 -3.60
CA ALA A 91 -7.94 6.81 -4.90
C ALA A 91 -9.46 6.61 -4.82
N GLU A 92 -9.92 5.61 -4.07
CA GLU A 92 -11.35 5.40 -3.82
C GLU A 92 -11.97 6.56 -3.02
N LEU A 93 -11.31 7.03 -1.95
CA LEU A 93 -11.78 8.19 -1.17
C LEU A 93 -11.83 9.50 -1.98
N ALA A 94 -10.94 9.67 -2.96
CA ALA A 94 -10.99 10.82 -3.87
C ALA A 94 -12.21 10.79 -4.81
N VAL A 95 -12.78 9.62 -5.08
CA VAL A 95 -14.06 9.48 -5.80
C VAL A 95 -15.25 9.88 -4.91
N TYR A 96 -15.08 9.84 -3.58
CA TYR A 96 -16.11 10.15 -2.59
C TYR A 96 -15.93 11.49 -1.86
N GLY A 97 -14.96 12.33 -2.22
CA GLY A 97 -14.46 13.38 -1.32
C GLY A 97 -14.19 14.76 -1.92
N ASP A 98 -15.24 15.45 -2.38
CA ASP A 98 -15.33 16.93 -2.31
C ASP A 98 -16.40 17.39 -1.28
N ASP A 99 -17.14 16.46 -0.65
CA ASP A 99 -18.32 16.75 0.16
C ASP A 99 -18.22 16.26 1.63
N PHE A 100 -17.03 15.94 2.14
CA PHE A 100 -16.85 15.44 3.52
C PHE A 100 -16.78 16.55 4.58
N THR A 101 -17.71 17.50 4.54
CA THR A 101 -18.03 18.41 5.67
C THR A 101 -19.24 17.94 6.49
N ASP A 102 -19.85 16.80 6.18
CA ASP A 102 -20.86 16.18 7.07
C ASP A 102 -20.85 14.66 6.88
N PRO A 103 -20.93 13.82 7.94
CA PRO A 103 -21.14 12.39 7.77
C PRO A 103 -22.64 12.11 7.59
N PRO A 104 -23.13 11.67 6.41
CA PRO A 104 -24.45 11.10 6.37
C PRO A 104 -24.35 9.65 6.85
N LEU A 105 -25.16 9.35 7.87
CA LEU A 105 -25.54 8.02 8.32
C LEU A 105 -25.65 7.03 7.15
N ALA A 106 -25.11 5.83 7.34
CA ALA A 106 -25.14 4.72 6.39
C ALA A 106 -26.52 4.53 5.71
N PRO A 107 -26.52 3.97 4.50
CA PRO A 107 -27.34 2.77 4.32
C PRO A 107 -26.59 1.63 3.61
N GLU A 108 -26.52 0.51 4.33
CA GLU A 108 -26.90 -0.84 3.89
C GLU A 108 -26.45 -1.36 2.49
N LYS A 109 -25.38 -2.16 2.48
CA LYS A 109 -25.43 -3.61 2.16
C LYS A 109 -24.04 -4.27 2.27
N PRO A 110 -23.80 -5.21 3.21
CA PRO A 110 -22.62 -6.06 3.15
C PRO A 110 -22.73 -7.06 1.98
N PRO A 111 -21.65 -7.39 1.24
CA PRO A 111 -21.68 -8.54 0.35
C PRO A 111 -21.90 -9.80 1.18
N ALA A 112 -22.90 -10.59 0.81
CA ALA A 112 -23.27 -11.82 1.48
C ALA A 112 -22.08 -12.79 1.56
N TYR A 113 -21.50 -12.95 2.75
CA TYR A 113 -20.71 -14.13 3.07
C TYR A 113 -21.66 -15.33 3.12
N PRO A 114 -21.44 -16.42 2.37
CA PRO A 114 -22.16 -17.65 2.61
C PRO A 114 -21.76 -18.19 3.99
N THR A 115 -22.65 -18.06 4.97
CA THR A 115 -22.53 -18.71 6.28
C THR A 115 -22.51 -20.22 6.07
N ILE A 116 -21.35 -20.83 6.34
CA ILE A 116 -21.26 -22.27 6.58
C ILE A 116 -21.82 -22.48 7.99
N PRO A 117 -22.93 -23.23 8.19
CA PRO A 117 -23.39 -23.53 9.54
C PRO A 117 -22.40 -24.47 10.25
N PRO A 118 -22.06 -24.22 11.53
CA PRO A 118 -21.20 -25.10 12.30
C PRO A 118 -21.91 -26.45 12.58
N PRO A 119 -21.17 -27.58 12.64
CA PRO A 119 -21.77 -28.85 13.01
C PRO A 119 -22.12 -28.87 14.50
N ALA A 120 -23.40 -29.05 14.81
CA ALA A 120 -23.87 -29.25 16.18
C ALA A 120 -23.34 -30.59 16.72
N ARG A 121 -22.43 -30.52 17.69
CA ARG A 121 -22.11 -31.60 18.63
C ARG A 121 -22.80 -31.28 19.96
N ASP A 122 -23.70 -32.15 20.41
CA ASP A 122 -23.67 -32.91 21.69
C ASP A 122 -25.07 -33.54 21.93
N ILE A 123 -25.25 -34.86 21.91
CA ILE A 123 -25.18 -35.84 23.03
C ILE A 123 -26.27 -35.67 24.11
N GLY A 124 -27.04 -36.77 24.35
CA GLY A 124 -27.80 -37.05 25.59
C GLY A 124 -29.33 -37.11 25.40
N ARG A 125 -29.99 -38.25 25.11
CA ARG A 125 -30.30 -39.47 25.91
C ARG A 125 -31.66 -39.42 26.67
N ALA A 126 -32.47 -40.48 26.43
CA ALA A 126 -33.57 -41.05 27.25
C ALA A 126 -34.90 -40.25 27.35
N ALA A 127 -36.10 -40.82 27.45
CA ALA A 127 -36.64 -42.19 27.59
C ALA A 127 -38.10 -42.18 27.02
N GLU A 128 -38.52 -43.20 26.28
CA GLU A 128 -39.49 -44.22 26.72
C GLU A 128 -40.84 -43.69 27.29
N ARG A 129 -41.93 -43.77 26.50
CA ARG A 129 -43.02 -44.76 26.64
C ARG A 129 -44.09 -44.56 25.57
#